data_AF-A0A967G8N9-F1
#
_entry.id   AF-A0A967G8N9-F1
#
_cell.length_a   1.000
_cell.length_b   1.000
_cell.length_c   1.000
_cell.angle_alpha   90.00
_cell.angle_beta   90.00
_cell.angle_gamma   90.00
#
_symmetry.space_group_name_H-M   'P 1'
#
loop_
_entity.id
_entity.type
_entity.pdbx_description
1 polymer ?
#
loop_
_entity_poly.entity_id
_entity_poly.type
_entity_poly.pdbx_seq_one_letter_code
_entity_poly.pdbx_strand_id
1 'polypeptide(L)'
;GTSSEQAASLEETSATMQEIQRTVDDNAESARTAGTSAQAAQDAATQGTDAMGRMSQAIDDIKTSSDETARIIKTIDEIAFQTNLLALNAAVEAARAGDAGRGFAVVAEEVRNLAQRSAEAARSTSDLIAGSVERAEDGVKTVSEVGNVFSTIQTSVADVVSVVGSLSDAVQEQVTRIAEINRGLAQIETVTQSNAANAEETASAAQELASHASALREVAGRLAWLGVGRAADLGDEAHGAHALPGGNGATQRAAAGNGGNGHQA
;
A
#
# COMPACT_ATOMS: atom_id res chain seq x y z
N GLY A 1 -3.42 -3.18 -42.85
CA GLY A 1 -2.30 -2.62 -42.08
C GLY A 1 -1.03 -3.08 -42.72
N THR A 2 -0.08 -2.19 -42.93
CA THR A 2 1.24 -2.57 -43.47
C THR A 2 2.06 -3.27 -42.38
N SER A 3 2.98 -4.15 -42.76
CA SER A 3 3.88 -4.80 -41.79
C SER A 3 4.70 -3.79 -40.96
N SER A 4 4.91 -2.58 -41.50
CA SER A 4 5.56 -1.46 -40.81
C SER A 4 4.71 -0.89 -39.66
N GLU A 5 3.39 -0.75 -39.86
CA GLU A 5 2.47 -0.32 -38.79
C GLU A 5 2.45 -1.34 -37.64
N GLN A 6 2.44 -2.65 -37.96
CA GLN A 6 2.48 -3.70 -36.94
C GLN A 6 3.79 -3.71 -36.15
N ALA A 7 4.93 -3.47 -36.82
CA ALA A 7 6.23 -3.36 -36.16
C ALA A 7 6.29 -2.14 -35.22
N ALA A 8 5.79 -0.98 -35.64
CA ALA A 8 5.73 0.21 -34.81
C ALA A 8 4.85 0.02 -33.56
N SER A 9 3.69 -0.63 -33.71
CA SER A 9 2.83 -0.97 -32.56
C SER A 9 3.49 -1.97 -31.59
N LEU A 10 4.31 -2.91 -32.09
CA LEU A 10 5.06 -3.83 -31.25
C LEU A 10 6.18 -3.12 -30.47
N GLU A 11 6.89 -2.17 -31.09
CA GLU A 11 7.89 -1.35 -30.40
C GLU A 11 7.25 -0.53 -29.28
N GLU A 12 6.12 0.12 -29.53
CA GLU A 12 5.39 0.89 -28.52
C GLU A 12 4.90 -0.01 -27.37
N THR A 13 4.38 -1.20 -27.70
CA THR A 13 3.95 -2.18 -26.70
C THR A 13 5.13 -2.69 -25.86
N SER A 14 6.27 -2.95 -26.49
CA SER A 14 7.50 -3.37 -25.82
C SER A 14 8.03 -2.30 -24.87
N ALA A 15 8.04 -1.03 -25.31
CA ALA A 15 8.42 0.11 -24.47
C ALA A 15 7.49 0.24 -23.24
N THR A 16 6.18 0.09 -23.45
CA THR A 16 5.19 0.09 -22.35
C THR A 16 5.43 -1.07 -21.38
N MET A 17 5.76 -2.27 -21.89
CA MET A 17 6.06 -3.43 -21.05
C MET A 17 7.35 -3.25 -20.22
N GLN A 18 8.36 -2.55 -20.75
CA GLN A 18 9.56 -2.20 -19.99
C GLN A 18 9.25 -1.22 -18.85
N GLU A 19 8.35 -0.26 -19.08
CA GLU A 19 7.90 0.65 -18.04
C GLU A 19 7.10 -0.08 -16.96
N ILE A 20 6.19 -0.97 -17.34
CA ILE A 20 5.45 -1.84 -16.41
C ILE A 20 6.41 -2.69 -15.58
N GLN A 21 7.42 -3.31 -16.21
CA GLN A 21 8.43 -4.10 -15.48
C GLN A 21 9.13 -3.26 -14.41
N ARG A 22 9.53 -2.02 -14.75
CA ARG A 22 10.15 -1.11 -13.77
C ARG A 22 9.21 -0.82 -12.60
N THR A 23 7.94 -0.52 -12.87
CA THR A 23 6.94 -0.28 -11.80
C THR A 23 6.73 -1.51 -10.92
N VAL A 24 6.74 -2.71 -11.50
CA VAL A 24 6.63 -3.96 -10.74
C VAL A 24 7.86 -4.19 -9.85
N ASP A 25 9.07 -3.90 -10.35
CA ASP A 25 10.30 -3.98 -9.57
C ASP A 25 10.29 -2.97 -8.40
N ASP A 26 9.84 -1.73 -8.65
CA ASP A 26 9.69 -0.69 -7.62
C ASP A 26 8.64 -1.09 -6.55
N ASN A 27 7.55 -1.73 -6.97
CA ASN A 27 6.54 -2.27 -6.06
C ASN A 27 7.11 -3.42 -5.20
N ALA A 28 7.98 -4.27 -5.76
CA ALA A 28 8.64 -5.34 -5.02
C ALA A 28 9.53 -4.79 -3.90
N GLU A 29 10.30 -3.75 -4.20
CA GLU A 29 11.14 -3.07 -3.22
C GLU A 29 10.30 -2.37 -2.14
N SER A 30 9.23 -1.70 -2.56
CA SER A 30 8.29 -1.03 -1.66
C SER A 30 7.63 -2.02 -0.70
N ALA A 31 7.21 -3.19 -1.19
CA ALA A 31 6.65 -4.25 -0.36
C ALA A 31 7.69 -4.78 0.66
N ARG A 32 8.94 -5.02 0.23
CA ARG A 32 10.03 -5.44 1.15
C ARG A 32 10.31 -4.41 2.24
N THR A 33 10.35 -3.13 1.87
CA THR A 33 10.56 -2.03 2.81
C THR A 33 9.39 -1.92 3.80
N ALA A 34 8.15 -2.00 3.30
CA ALA A 34 6.95 -2.00 4.14
C ALA A 34 6.94 -3.16 5.13
N GLY A 35 7.35 -4.36 4.70
CA GLY A 35 7.43 -5.54 5.56
C GLY A 35 8.46 -5.37 6.69
N THR A 36 9.62 -4.81 6.36
CA THR A 36 10.66 -4.51 7.37
C THR A 36 10.18 -3.47 8.38
N SER A 37 9.50 -2.42 7.90
CA SER A 37 8.93 -1.38 8.76
C SER A 37 7.83 -1.92 9.67
N ALA A 38 6.95 -2.77 9.14
CA ALA A 38 5.90 -3.43 9.92
C ALA A 38 6.49 -4.34 11.00
N GLN A 39 7.56 -5.10 10.70
CA GLN A 39 8.25 -5.90 11.71
C GLN A 39 8.86 -5.03 12.82
N ALA A 40 9.53 -3.92 12.47
CA ALA A 40 10.07 -2.99 13.45
C ALA A 40 8.97 -2.37 14.35
N ALA A 41 7.80 -2.07 13.78
CA ALA A 41 6.63 -1.60 14.54
C ALA A 41 6.08 -2.68 15.49
N GLN A 42 6.05 -3.94 15.06
CA GLN A 42 5.65 -5.08 15.89
C GLN A 42 6.60 -5.24 17.11
N ASP A 43 7.90 -5.16 16.87
CA ASP A 43 8.92 -5.25 17.92
C ASP A 43 8.78 -4.08 18.91
N ALA A 44 8.55 -2.86 18.41
CA ALA A 44 8.34 -1.68 19.25
C ALA A 44 7.05 -1.79 20.09
N ALA A 45 5.95 -2.31 19.52
CA ALA A 45 4.71 -2.55 20.24
C ALA A 45 4.86 -3.62 21.34
N THR A 46 5.67 -4.65 21.07
CA THR A 46 6.02 -5.69 22.05
C THR A 46 6.80 -5.09 23.22
N GLN A 47 7.85 -4.32 22.92
CA GLN A 47 8.63 -3.61 23.95
C GLN A 47 7.77 -2.61 24.75
N GLY A 48 6.82 -1.94 24.09
CA GLY A 48 5.84 -1.07 24.74
C GLY A 48 4.96 -1.83 25.73
N THR A 49 4.49 -3.02 25.35
CA THR A 49 3.69 -3.91 26.22
C THR A 49 4.49 -4.34 27.45
N ASP A 50 5.74 -4.76 27.27
CA ASP A 50 6.63 -5.15 28.37
C ASP A 50 6.93 -3.97 29.30
N ALA A 51 7.12 -2.77 28.75
CA ALA A 51 7.31 -1.56 29.54
C ALA A 51 6.07 -1.20 30.37
N MET A 52 4.87 -1.37 29.81
CA MET A 52 3.61 -1.22 30.56
C MET A 52 3.47 -2.25 31.68
N GLY A 53 3.88 -3.51 31.45
CA GLY A 53 3.91 -4.54 32.48
C GLY A 53 4.82 -4.14 33.66
N ARG A 54 6.04 -3.65 33.38
CA ARG A 54 6.94 -3.13 34.42
C ARG A 54 6.37 -1.91 35.14
N MET A 55 5.70 -1.01 34.42
CA MET A 55 5.04 0.15 35.03
C MET A 55 3.91 -0.26 35.97
N SER A 56 3.10 -1.25 35.59
CA SER A 56 2.05 -1.81 36.45
C SER A 56 2.63 -2.38 37.75
N GLN A 57 3.74 -3.12 37.67
CA GLN A 57 4.41 -3.65 38.86
C GLN A 57 4.89 -2.54 39.79
N ALA A 58 5.51 -1.50 39.23
CA ALA A 58 6.00 -0.37 40.03
C ALA A 58 4.87 0.38 40.74
N ILE A 59 3.69 0.50 40.11
CA ILE A 59 2.51 1.11 40.73
C ILE A 59 1.95 0.22 41.85
N ASP A 60 1.97 -1.10 41.68
CA ASP A 60 1.55 -2.05 42.72
C ASP A 60 2.48 -2.01 43.94
N ASP A 61 3.79 -1.88 43.72
CA ASP A 61 4.78 -1.69 44.77
C ASP A 61 4.53 -0.36 45.53
N ILE A 62 4.18 0.73 44.82
CA ILE A 62 3.79 2.01 45.43
C ILE A 62 2.53 1.86 46.30
N LYS A 63 1.52 1.13 45.81
CA LYS A 63 0.29 0.86 46.57
C LYS A 63 0.60 0.08 47.85
N THR A 64 1.39 -0.99 47.74
CA THR A 64 1.80 -1.82 48.87
C THR A 64 2.55 -1.01 49.93
N SER A 65 3.51 -0.19 49.50
CA SER A 65 4.28 0.71 50.39
C SER A 65 3.40 1.77 51.05
N SER A 66 2.42 2.31 50.32
CA SER A 66 1.44 3.27 50.86
C SER A 66 0.55 2.62 51.92
N ASP A 67 0.08 1.39 51.70
CA ASP A 67 -0.73 0.63 52.66
C ASP A 67 0.05 0.26 53.93
N GLU A 68 1.35 -0.02 53.81
CA GLU A 68 2.23 -0.22 54.97
C GLU A 68 2.42 1.09 55.74
N THR A 69 2.65 2.20 55.04
CA THR A 69 2.77 3.52 55.66
C THR A 69 1.48 3.90 56.39
N ALA A 70 0.30 3.64 55.80
CA ALA A 70 -0.99 3.87 56.45
C ALA A 70 -1.12 3.11 57.78
N ARG A 71 -0.66 1.86 57.85
CA ARG A 71 -0.64 1.06 59.08
C ARG A 71 0.29 1.65 60.15
N ILE A 72 1.44 2.18 59.75
CA ILE A 72 2.38 2.86 60.66
C ILE A 72 1.74 4.14 61.22
N ILE A 73 1.14 4.97 60.36
CA ILE A 73 0.47 6.20 60.78
C ILE A 73 -0.69 5.92 61.73
N LYS A 74 -1.47 4.86 61.48
CA LYS A 74 -2.51 4.41 62.41
C LYS A 74 -1.94 4.06 63.79
N THR A 75 -0.81 3.35 63.84
CA THR A 75 -0.12 3.03 65.09
C THR A 75 0.33 4.31 65.83
N ILE A 76 0.79 5.33 65.09
CA ILE A 76 1.18 6.62 65.67
C ILE A 76 -0.02 7.36 66.27
N ASP A 77 -1.18 7.36 65.59
CA ASP A 77 -2.42 7.94 66.13
C ASP A 77 -2.86 7.22 67.41
N GLU A 78 -2.75 5.89 67.45
CA GLU A 78 -3.02 5.08 68.66
C GLU A 78 -2.06 5.43 69.81
N ILE A 79 -0.77 5.60 69.55
CA ILE A 79 0.22 6.03 70.55
C ILE A 79 -0.07 7.45 71.06
N ALA A 80 -0.42 8.37 70.15
CA ALA A 80 -0.79 9.74 70.51
C ALA A 80 -2.03 9.74 71.42
N PHE A 81 -3.05 8.93 71.11
CA PHE A 81 -4.24 8.78 71.94
C PHE A 81 -3.92 8.22 73.32
N GLN A 82 -3.10 7.17 73.41
CA GLN A 82 -2.65 6.60 74.70
C GLN A 82 -1.85 7.63 75.53
N THR A 83 -0.98 8.40 74.88
CA THR A 83 -0.18 9.46 75.53
C THR A 83 -1.09 10.56 76.07
N ASN A 84 -2.11 10.97 75.31
CA ASN A 84 -3.11 11.93 75.75
C ASN A 84 -3.90 11.43 76.98
N LEU A 85 -4.26 10.14 77.03
CA LEU A 85 -4.91 9.54 78.20
C LEU A 85 -3.99 9.47 79.43
N LEU A 86 -2.71 9.14 79.24
CA LEU A 86 -1.71 9.14 80.32
C LEU A 86 -1.50 10.55 80.89
N ALA A 87 -1.41 11.56 80.02
CA ALA A 87 -1.28 12.96 80.39
C ALA A 87 -2.50 13.46 81.18
N LEU A 88 -3.72 13.06 80.77
CA LEU A 88 -4.94 13.37 81.50
C LEU A 88 -4.92 12.75 82.91
N ASN A 89 -4.52 11.48 83.04
CA ASN A 89 -4.39 10.83 84.35
C ASN A 89 -3.36 11.54 85.24
N ALA A 90 -2.23 11.95 84.67
CA ALA A 90 -1.21 12.71 85.39
C ALA A 90 -1.71 14.08 85.85
N ALA A 91 -2.48 14.79 85.01
CA ALA A 91 -3.09 16.07 85.38
C ALA A 91 -4.09 15.91 86.55
N VAL A 92 -4.88 14.83 86.56
CA VAL A 92 -5.81 14.50 87.65
C VAL A 92 -5.05 14.23 88.96
N GLU A 93 -3.99 13.42 88.91
CA GLU A 93 -3.21 13.09 90.12
C GLU A 93 -2.43 14.31 90.63
N ALA A 94 -1.94 15.18 89.73
CA ALA A 94 -1.31 16.44 90.08
C ALA A 94 -2.29 17.40 90.79
N ALA A 95 -3.54 17.48 90.32
CA ALA A 95 -4.59 18.24 91.00
C ALA A 95 -4.90 17.67 92.39
N ARG A 96 -4.87 16.33 92.53
CA ARG A 96 -5.09 15.64 93.80
C ARG A 96 -3.98 15.90 94.82
N ALA A 97 -2.74 16.07 94.37
CA ALA A 97 -1.59 16.39 95.21
C ALA A 97 -1.54 17.88 95.66
N GLY A 98 -2.45 18.73 95.18
CA GLY A 98 -2.55 20.14 95.59
C GLY A 98 -1.30 20.95 95.24
N ASP A 99 -0.77 21.72 96.20
CA ASP A 99 0.38 22.60 95.97
C ASP A 99 1.67 21.85 95.58
N ALA A 100 1.84 20.61 96.06
CA ALA A 100 2.99 19.77 95.70
C ALA A 100 2.95 19.28 94.24
N GLY A 101 1.76 19.27 93.62
CA GLY A 101 1.55 18.79 92.25
C GLY A 101 1.63 19.88 91.16
N ARG A 102 1.79 21.16 91.52
CA ARG A 102 1.73 22.29 90.56
C ARG A 102 2.72 22.16 89.40
N GLY A 103 3.97 21.73 89.67
CA GLY A 103 4.96 21.51 88.61
C GLY A 103 4.61 20.35 87.68
N PHE A 104 4.05 19.25 88.25
CA PHE A 104 3.59 18.11 87.47
C PHE A 104 2.36 18.42 86.62
N ALA A 105 1.47 19.29 87.09
CA ALA A 105 0.29 19.72 86.33
C ALA A 105 0.68 20.44 85.02
N VAL A 106 1.70 21.30 85.05
CA VAL A 106 2.20 22.00 83.85
C VAL A 106 2.79 21.01 82.85
N VAL A 107 3.60 20.06 83.32
CA VAL A 107 4.19 19.03 82.45
C VAL A 107 3.10 18.15 81.84
N ALA A 108 2.08 17.77 82.61
CA ALA A 108 0.97 16.97 82.12
C ALA A 108 0.18 17.68 81.00
N GLU A 109 -0.08 18.98 81.14
CA GLU A 109 -0.77 19.75 80.10
C GLU A 109 0.10 19.92 78.83
N GLU A 110 1.42 20.10 78.97
CA GLU A 110 2.33 20.17 77.82
C GLU A 110 2.41 18.84 77.05
N VAL A 111 2.49 17.71 77.78
CA VAL A 111 2.46 16.37 77.17
C VAL A 111 1.13 16.11 76.47
N ARG A 112 0.02 16.56 77.06
CA ARG A 112 -1.32 16.47 76.45
C ARG A 112 -1.41 17.27 75.15
N ASN A 113 -0.90 18.51 75.15
CA ASN A 113 -0.88 19.36 73.97
C ASN A 113 -0.03 18.72 72.85
N LEU A 114 1.14 18.18 73.19
CA LEU A 114 2.00 17.47 72.25
C LEU A 114 1.30 16.24 71.65
N ALA A 115 0.62 15.45 72.49
CA ALA A 115 -0.13 14.28 72.03
C ALA A 115 -1.28 14.66 71.07
N GLN A 116 -2.00 15.74 71.34
CA GLN A 116 -3.05 16.24 70.43
C GLN A 116 -2.47 16.69 69.08
N ARG A 117 -1.35 17.41 69.09
CA ARG A 117 -0.64 17.82 67.87
C ARG A 117 -0.13 16.63 67.07
N SER A 118 0.38 15.59 67.73
CA SER A 118 0.80 14.35 67.09
C SER A 118 -0.37 13.62 66.42
N ALA A 119 -1.53 13.54 67.08
CA ALA A 119 -2.73 12.93 66.50
C ALA A 119 -3.24 13.70 65.26
N GLU A 120 -3.24 15.03 65.31
CA GLU A 120 -3.62 15.87 64.17
C GLU A 120 -2.67 15.68 62.98
N ALA A 121 -1.35 15.66 63.23
CA ALA A 121 -0.34 15.38 62.20
C ALA A 121 -0.47 13.97 61.61
N ALA A 122 -0.77 12.96 62.45
CA ALA A 122 -1.01 11.60 62.00
C ALA A 122 -2.23 11.54 61.07
N ARG A 123 -3.35 12.18 61.42
CA ARG A 123 -4.55 12.23 60.55
C ARG A 123 -4.28 12.91 59.22
N SER A 124 -3.64 14.07 59.23
CA SER A 124 -3.27 14.78 58.00
C SER A 124 -2.37 13.91 57.09
N THR A 125 -1.41 13.20 57.68
CA THR A 125 -0.56 12.26 56.93
C THR A 125 -1.36 11.07 56.39
N SER A 126 -2.32 10.56 57.16
CA SER A 126 -3.22 9.47 56.72
C SER A 126 -4.04 9.88 55.51
N ASP A 127 -4.56 11.11 55.47
CA ASP A 127 -5.33 11.63 54.34
C ASP A 127 -4.46 11.74 53.07
N LEU A 128 -3.20 12.19 53.21
CA LEU A 128 -2.24 12.24 52.10
C LEU A 128 -1.90 10.85 51.55
N ILE A 129 -1.79 9.84 52.43
CA ILE A 129 -1.53 8.45 52.04
C ILE A 129 -2.76 7.88 51.33
N ALA A 130 -3.97 8.10 51.84
CA ALA A 130 -5.20 7.66 51.18
C ALA A 130 -5.31 8.22 49.76
N GLY A 131 -5.02 9.52 49.58
CA GLY A 131 -4.96 10.13 48.25
C GLY A 131 -3.84 9.59 47.36
N SER A 132 -2.75 9.07 47.94
CA SER A 132 -1.67 8.43 47.17
C SER A 132 -2.08 7.04 46.69
N VAL A 133 -2.81 6.27 47.52
CA VAL A 133 -3.39 4.98 47.14
C VAL A 133 -4.40 5.15 46.00
N GLU A 134 -5.32 6.12 46.12
CA GLU A 134 -6.31 6.41 45.06
C GLU A 134 -5.63 6.74 43.72
N ARG A 135 -4.61 7.60 43.72
CA ARG A 135 -3.84 7.92 42.52
C ARG A 135 -3.11 6.72 41.94
N ALA A 136 -2.60 5.82 42.78
CA ALA A 136 -1.97 4.59 42.32
C ALA A 136 -3.00 3.68 41.62
N GLU A 137 -4.21 3.54 42.18
CA GLU A 137 -5.28 2.74 41.56
C GLU A 137 -5.71 3.29 40.19
N ASP A 138 -5.83 4.60 40.06
CA ASP A 138 -6.11 5.24 38.76
C ASP A 138 -4.93 5.09 37.79
N GLY A 139 -3.70 5.09 38.30
CA GLY A 139 -2.50 4.75 37.53
C GLY A 139 -2.57 3.34 36.94
N VAL A 140 -2.98 2.34 37.73
CA VAL A 140 -3.15 0.95 37.24
C VAL A 140 -4.18 0.88 36.13
N LYS A 141 -5.33 1.56 36.27
CA LYS A 141 -6.36 1.60 35.22
C LYS A 141 -5.81 2.19 33.92
N THR A 142 -5.09 3.30 34.02
CA THR A 142 -4.48 3.98 32.87
C THR A 142 -3.46 3.08 32.16
N VAL A 143 -2.59 2.42 32.92
CA VAL A 143 -1.60 1.47 32.35
C VAL A 143 -2.30 0.30 31.67
N SER A 144 -3.38 -0.23 32.25
CA SER A 144 -4.17 -1.29 31.63
C SER A 144 -4.82 -0.85 30.32
N GLU A 145 -5.36 0.37 30.26
CA GLU A 145 -5.93 0.93 29.03
C GLU A 145 -4.87 1.07 27.93
N VAL A 146 -3.70 1.62 28.27
CA VAL A 146 -2.57 1.73 27.34
C VAL A 146 -2.07 0.36 26.89
N GLY A 147 -2.05 -0.63 27.78
CA GLY A 147 -1.73 -2.03 27.44
C GLY A 147 -2.68 -2.61 26.38
N ASN A 148 -3.98 -2.35 26.50
CA ASN A 148 -4.97 -2.76 25.49
C ASN A 148 -4.77 -2.08 24.14
N VAL A 149 -4.37 -0.80 24.14
CA VAL A 149 -4.00 -0.07 22.91
C VAL A 149 -2.81 -0.73 22.23
N PHE A 150 -1.75 -1.09 22.96
CA PHE A 150 -0.60 -1.80 22.40
C PHE A 150 -0.98 -3.18 21.84
N SER A 151 -1.87 -3.92 22.51
CA SER A 151 -2.38 -5.21 21.99
C SER A 151 -3.15 -5.03 20.68
N THR A 152 -3.96 -3.96 20.57
CA THR A 152 -4.67 -3.62 19.33
C THR A 152 -3.67 -3.25 18.23
N ILE A 153 -2.64 -2.47 18.53
CA ILE A 153 -1.57 -2.11 17.60
C ILE A 153 -0.87 -3.37 17.08
N GLN A 154 -0.50 -4.32 17.95
CA GLN A 154 0.10 -5.59 17.51
C GLN A 154 -0.80 -6.34 16.53
N THR A 155 -2.10 -6.41 16.79
CA THR A 155 -3.05 -7.07 15.89
C THR A 155 -3.10 -6.36 14.53
N SER A 156 -3.22 -5.03 14.52
CA SER A 156 -3.22 -4.26 13.27
C SER A 156 -1.91 -4.36 12.49
N VAL A 157 -0.76 -4.41 13.17
CA VAL A 157 0.53 -4.58 12.52
C VAL A 157 0.68 -5.99 11.94
N ALA A 158 0.20 -7.02 12.64
CA ALA A 158 0.17 -8.39 12.10
C ALA A 158 -0.67 -8.48 10.81
N ASP A 159 -1.80 -7.80 10.74
CA ASP A 159 -2.62 -7.71 9.53
C ASP A 159 -1.83 -7.04 8.38
N VAL A 160 -1.11 -5.95 8.67
CA VAL A 160 -0.26 -5.27 7.67
C VAL A 160 0.84 -6.21 7.17
N VAL A 161 1.50 -6.95 8.04
CA VAL A 161 2.52 -7.95 7.66
C VAL A 161 1.92 -9.00 6.72
N SER A 162 0.71 -9.50 7.03
CA SER A 162 0.01 -10.47 6.18
C SER A 162 -0.34 -9.89 4.79
N VAL A 163 -0.81 -8.64 4.74
CA VAL A 163 -1.15 -7.96 3.47
C VAL A 163 0.11 -7.73 2.63
N VAL A 164 1.21 -7.30 3.25
CA VAL A 164 2.49 -7.09 2.56
C VAL A 164 3.08 -8.40 2.06
N GLY A 165 2.92 -9.50 2.81
CA GLY A 165 3.27 -10.84 2.35
C GLY A 165 2.50 -11.22 1.09
N SER A 166 1.18 -11.07 1.11
CA SER A 166 0.32 -11.35 -0.04
C SER A 166 0.64 -10.46 -1.26
N LEU A 167 1.00 -9.20 -1.01
CA LEU A 167 1.44 -8.27 -2.05
C LEU A 167 2.77 -8.74 -2.69
N SER A 168 3.71 -9.19 -1.87
CA SER A 168 5.00 -9.69 -2.34
C SER A 168 4.83 -10.91 -3.24
N ASP A 169 3.93 -11.83 -2.87
CA ASP A 169 3.59 -12.99 -3.69
C ASP A 169 2.95 -12.57 -5.03
N ALA A 170 2.00 -11.63 -5.00
CA ALA A 170 1.35 -11.11 -6.20
C ALA A 170 2.33 -10.40 -7.15
N VAL A 171 3.28 -9.64 -6.61
CA VAL A 171 4.34 -8.97 -7.38
C VAL A 171 5.26 -10.02 -8.02
N GLN A 172 5.63 -11.08 -7.30
CA GLN A 172 6.44 -12.15 -7.86
C GLN A 172 5.73 -12.87 -9.02
N GLU A 173 4.41 -13.07 -8.91
CA GLU A 173 3.59 -13.61 -9.99
C GLU A 173 3.51 -12.67 -11.20
N GLN A 174 3.40 -11.35 -10.98
CA GLN A 174 3.44 -10.34 -12.04
C GLN A 174 4.78 -10.37 -12.80
N VAL A 175 5.91 -10.49 -12.12
CA VAL A 175 7.22 -10.64 -12.77
C VAL A 175 7.24 -11.85 -13.71
N THR A 176 6.71 -13.00 -13.26
CA THR A 176 6.61 -14.19 -14.11
C THR A 176 5.71 -13.97 -15.32
N ARG A 177 4.53 -13.36 -15.13
CA ARG A 177 3.59 -13.05 -16.22
C ARG A 177 4.17 -12.07 -17.24
N ILE A 178 4.89 -11.04 -16.79
CA ILE A 178 5.56 -10.09 -17.68
C ILE A 178 6.63 -10.80 -18.51
N ALA A 179 7.40 -11.71 -17.92
CA ALA A 179 8.38 -12.51 -18.65
C ALA A 179 7.72 -13.39 -19.74
N GLU A 180 6.53 -13.92 -19.50
CA GLU A 180 5.75 -14.66 -20.50
C GLU A 180 5.25 -13.75 -21.63
N ILE A 181 4.71 -12.57 -21.30
CA ILE A 181 4.28 -11.58 -22.30
C ILE A 181 5.44 -11.16 -23.18
N ASN A 182 6.61 -10.88 -22.59
CA ASN A 182 7.82 -10.51 -23.36
C ASN A 182 8.25 -11.62 -24.33
N ARG A 183 8.14 -12.90 -23.95
CA ARG A 183 8.38 -14.01 -24.89
C ARG A 183 7.35 -14.03 -26.02
N GLY A 184 6.09 -13.79 -25.71
CA GLY A 184 5.02 -13.69 -26.72
C GLY A 184 5.26 -12.55 -27.71
N LEU A 185 5.67 -11.38 -27.23
CA LEU A 185 6.01 -10.23 -28.07
C LEU A 185 7.17 -10.53 -29.02
N ALA A 186 8.24 -11.16 -28.52
CA ALA A 186 9.37 -11.57 -29.36
C ALA A 186 8.97 -12.56 -30.46
N GLN A 187 8.01 -13.45 -30.18
CA GLN A 187 7.47 -14.36 -31.19
C GLN A 187 6.63 -13.61 -32.23
N ILE A 188 5.80 -12.65 -31.83
CA ILE A 188 5.01 -11.83 -32.76
C ILE A 188 5.93 -10.95 -33.61
N GLU A 189 7.01 -10.41 -33.04
CA GLU A 189 8.04 -9.66 -33.78
C GLU A 189 8.67 -10.53 -34.87
N THR A 190 9.04 -11.77 -34.55
CA THR A 190 9.59 -12.74 -35.51
C THR A 190 8.61 -13.01 -36.66
N VAL A 191 7.32 -13.22 -36.36
CA VAL A 191 6.29 -13.43 -37.38
C VAL A 191 6.05 -12.19 -38.22
N THR A 192 6.07 -11.00 -37.61
CA THR A 192 5.91 -9.72 -38.31
C THR A 192 7.05 -9.48 -39.29
N GLN A 193 8.30 -9.72 -38.88
CA GLN A 193 9.45 -9.65 -39.79
C GLN A 193 9.36 -10.68 -40.93
N SER A 194 8.94 -11.91 -40.64
CA SER A 194 8.72 -12.93 -41.69
C SER A 194 7.64 -12.51 -42.67
N ASN A 195 6.54 -11.90 -42.21
CA ASN A 195 5.49 -11.38 -43.08
C ASN A 195 5.99 -10.23 -43.95
N ALA A 196 6.83 -9.33 -43.42
CA ALA A 196 7.48 -8.27 -44.19
C ALA A 196 8.33 -8.85 -45.32
N ALA A 197 9.20 -9.82 -45.00
CA ALA A 197 10.07 -10.47 -45.97
C ALA A 197 9.28 -11.21 -47.06
N ASN A 198 8.24 -11.95 -46.67
CA ASN A 198 7.36 -12.65 -47.61
C ASN A 198 6.61 -11.67 -48.53
N ALA A 199 6.20 -10.51 -48.01
CA ALA A 199 5.54 -9.48 -48.80
C ALA A 199 6.50 -8.84 -49.83
N GLU A 200 7.76 -8.59 -49.45
CA GLU A 200 8.81 -8.13 -50.37
C GLU A 200 9.10 -9.17 -51.46
N GLU A 201 9.26 -10.44 -51.10
CA GLU A 201 9.48 -11.53 -52.05
C GLU A 201 8.29 -11.66 -53.01
N THR A 202 7.06 -11.61 -52.49
CA THR A 202 5.83 -11.67 -53.30
C THR A 202 5.73 -10.47 -54.26
N ALA A 203 6.08 -9.26 -53.80
CA ALA A 203 6.09 -8.06 -54.64
C ALA A 203 7.14 -8.16 -55.76
N SER A 204 8.33 -8.69 -55.45
CA SER A 204 9.38 -8.96 -56.44
C SER A 204 8.93 -9.98 -57.48
N ALA A 205 8.36 -11.11 -57.05
CA ALA A 205 7.80 -12.13 -57.95
C ALA A 205 6.66 -11.58 -58.83
N ALA A 206 5.81 -10.70 -58.28
CA ALA A 206 4.76 -10.04 -59.05
C ALA A 206 5.34 -9.08 -60.12
N GLN A 207 6.43 -8.37 -59.82
CA GLN A 207 7.15 -7.54 -60.80
C GLN A 207 7.79 -8.38 -61.90
N GLU A 208 8.42 -9.51 -61.57
CA GLU A 208 8.97 -10.45 -62.55
C GLU A 208 7.86 -11.02 -63.47
N LEU A 209 6.75 -11.46 -62.89
CA LEU A 209 5.58 -11.94 -63.65
C LEU A 209 5.01 -10.85 -64.57
N ALA A 210 4.93 -9.60 -64.11
CA ALA A 210 4.49 -8.47 -64.93
C ALA A 210 5.46 -8.21 -66.10
N SER A 211 6.77 -8.30 -65.85
CA SER A 211 7.82 -8.19 -66.88
C SER A 211 7.68 -9.30 -67.93
N HIS A 212 7.53 -10.56 -67.50
CA HIS A 212 7.32 -11.69 -68.40
C HIS A 212 6.04 -11.57 -69.22
N ALA A 213 4.93 -11.14 -68.61
CA ALA A 213 3.68 -10.89 -69.33
C ALA A 213 3.81 -9.77 -70.37
N SER A 214 4.58 -8.71 -70.07
CA SER A 214 4.90 -7.64 -71.02
C SER A 214 5.73 -8.14 -72.20
N ALA A 215 6.79 -8.91 -71.93
CA ALA A 215 7.63 -9.53 -72.95
C ALA A 215 6.82 -10.48 -73.86
N LEU A 216 5.94 -11.30 -73.29
CA LEU A 216 5.04 -12.18 -74.05
C LEU A 216 4.08 -11.39 -74.95
N ARG A 217 3.53 -10.26 -74.47
CA ARG A 217 2.71 -9.36 -75.31
C ARG A 217 3.50 -8.78 -76.47
N GLU A 218 4.76 -8.38 -76.25
CA GLU A 218 5.61 -7.86 -77.33
C GLU A 218 5.84 -8.94 -78.40
N VAL A 219 6.19 -10.16 -77.99
CA VAL A 219 6.39 -11.30 -78.91
C VAL A 219 5.11 -11.61 -79.68
N ALA A 220 3.96 -11.67 -79.01
CA ALA A 220 2.67 -11.90 -79.66
C ALA A 220 2.31 -10.77 -80.65
N GLY A 221 2.59 -9.52 -80.30
CA GLY A 221 2.39 -8.36 -81.19
C GLY A 221 3.27 -8.43 -82.44
N ARG A 222 4.55 -8.81 -82.31
CA ARG A 222 5.46 -9.02 -83.45
C ARG A 222 4.98 -10.14 -84.36
N LEU A 223 4.52 -11.26 -83.79
CA LEU A 223 3.95 -12.38 -84.55
C LEU A 223 2.68 -11.97 -85.29
N ALA A 224 1.78 -11.21 -84.65
CA ALA A 224 0.60 -10.68 -85.31
C ALA A 224 0.94 -9.75 -86.48
N TRP A 225 1.97 -8.90 -86.33
CA TRP A 225 2.44 -8.00 -87.40
C TRP A 225 3.01 -8.79 -88.59
N LEU A 226 3.80 -9.85 -88.34
CA LEU A 226 4.28 -10.76 -89.38
C LEU A 226 3.13 -11.50 -90.09
N GLY A 227 2.07 -11.86 -89.37
CA GLY A 227 0.85 -12.44 -89.94
C GLY A 227 0.09 -11.49 -90.85
N VAL A 228 0.04 -10.19 -90.52
CA VAL A 228 -0.58 -9.15 -91.35
C VAL A 228 0.31 -8.77 -92.55
N GLY A 229 1.63 -8.76 -92.39
CA GLY A 229 2.58 -8.55 -93.49
C GLY A 229 2.51 -9.64 -94.58
N ARG A 230 2.11 -10.87 -94.21
CA ARG A 230 1.86 -11.96 -95.17
C ARG A 230 0.48 -11.91 -95.82
N ALA A 231 -0.49 -11.21 -95.22
CA ALA A 231 -1.80 -10.95 -95.83
C ALA A 231 -1.75 -9.78 -96.83
N ALA A 232 -0.83 -8.82 -96.66
CA ALA A 232 -0.60 -7.72 -97.60
C ALA A 232 0.11 -8.13 -98.90
N ASP A 233 0.74 -9.33 -98.95
CA ASP A 233 1.43 -9.87 -100.12
C ASP A 233 0.56 -10.83 -100.97
N LEU A 234 -0.72 -11.02 -100.58
CA LEU A 234 -1.67 -11.92 -101.27
C LEU A 234 -2.99 -11.24 -101.64
N GLY A 235 -2.99 -9.93 -101.88
CA GLY A 235 -4.20 -9.16 -102.11
C GLY A 235 -4.03 -7.94 -103.01
N ASP A 236 -3.29 -8.04 -104.10
CA ASP A 236 -3.40 -7.12 -105.23
C ASP A 236 -4.06 -7.83 -106.42
N GLU A 237 -5.38 -8.05 -106.34
CA GLU A 237 -6.22 -8.13 -107.52
C GLU A 237 -7.69 -7.81 -107.19
N ALA A 238 -8.14 -6.71 -107.77
CA ALA A 238 -9.51 -6.44 -108.25
C ALA A 238 -10.65 -6.07 -107.27
N HIS A 239 -10.91 -4.75 -107.26
CA HIS A 239 -12.19 -4.09 -107.54
C HIS A 239 -13.29 -3.96 -106.46
N GLY A 240 -13.60 -2.69 -106.15
CA GLY A 240 -14.92 -2.14 -106.48
C GLY A 240 -15.85 -1.74 -105.34
N ALA A 241 -15.75 -0.46 -104.92
CA ALA A 241 -16.83 0.47 -104.56
C ALA A 241 -18.01 0.02 -103.66
N HIS A 242 -18.18 0.67 -102.50
CA HIS A 242 -19.37 1.53 -102.26
C HIS A 242 -19.23 2.43 -101.01
N ALA A 243 -19.84 3.62 -101.17
CA ALA A 243 -19.91 4.83 -100.36
C ALA A 243 -20.15 4.79 -98.83
N LEU A 244 -19.64 5.85 -98.19
CA LEU A 244 -20.07 6.55 -96.96
C LEU A 244 -21.58 6.99 -97.00
N PRO A 245 -22.22 7.58 -95.95
CA PRO A 245 -21.65 8.23 -94.75
C PRO A 245 -22.40 8.14 -93.40
N GLY A 246 -21.69 8.51 -92.32
CA GLY A 246 -22.16 9.55 -91.38
C GLY A 246 -22.75 9.12 -90.02
N GLY A 247 -22.35 9.82 -88.95
CA GLY A 247 -23.22 10.03 -87.78
C GLY A 247 -22.58 9.99 -86.39
N ASN A 248 -22.07 11.14 -85.95
CA ASN A 248 -21.87 11.64 -84.58
C ASN A 248 -22.67 11.01 -83.43
N GLY A 249 -22.10 11.02 -82.21
CA GLY A 249 -22.90 11.05 -80.97
C GLY A 249 -22.15 10.76 -79.68
N ALA A 250 -21.67 11.81 -79.02
CA ALA A 250 -21.20 11.78 -77.63
C ALA A 250 -22.34 11.44 -76.64
N THR A 251 -22.02 10.80 -75.50
CA THR A 251 -22.65 11.18 -74.22
C THR A 251 -21.85 10.70 -73.01
N GLN A 252 -21.43 11.69 -72.24
CA GLN A 252 -21.17 11.71 -70.80
C GLN A 252 -22.30 11.04 -70.00
N ARG A 253 -21.97 10.35 -68.89
CA ARG A 253 -22.81 10.39 -67.69
C ARG A 253 -22.09 9.95 -66.42
N ALA A 254 -21.95 10.92 -65.51
CA ALA A 254 -21.71 10.73 -64.09
C ALA A 254 -23.04 10.50 -63.35
N ALA A 255 -23.01 9.68 -62.29
CA ALA A 255 -23.87 9.68 -61.09
C ALA A 255 -23.31 8.59 -60.16
N ALA A 256 -22.74 8.86 -58.98
CA ALA A 256 -23.32 9.35 -57.73
C ALA A 256 -24.35 8.38 -57.09
N GLY A 257 -24.02 7.90 -55.89
CA GLY A 257 -24.84 7.10 -54.97
C GLY A 257 -23.93 6.32 -54.01
N ASN A 258 -23.42 6.93 -52.94
CA ASN A 258 -24.04 7.06 -51.60
C ASN A 258 -24.61 5.74 -51.05
N GLY A 259 -24.01 5.26 -49.95
CA GLY A 259 -24.46 4.09 -49.21
C GLY A 259 -23.59 3.85 -47.98
N GLY A 260 -23.71 4.74 -46.98
CA GLY A 260 -23.23 4.47 -45.63
C GLY A 260 -24.16 3.50 -44.89
N ASN A 261 -23.56 2.55 -44.19
CA ASN A 261 -24.05 1.85 -42.99
C ASN A 261 -22.80 1.15 -42.42
N GLY A 262 -22.39 1.26 -41.16
CA GLY A 262 -23.20 1.38 -39.96
C GLY A 262 -23.18 0.04 -39.23
N HIS A 263 -22.49 0.03 -38.08
CA HIS A 263 -22.65 -0.87 -36.93
C HIS A 263 -21.91 -2.23 -36.85
N GLN A 264 -21.04 -2.25 -35.82
CA GLN A 264 -20.90 -3.25 -34.74
C GLN A 264 -20.40 -4.66 -35.08
N ALA A 265 -19.19 -4.98 -34.61
CA ALA A 265 -18.96 -5.77 -33.39
C ALA A 265 -17.57 -5.45 -32.83
#